data_AF-A0A7Z6TGA3-F1
#
_entry.id   AF-A0A7Z6TGA3-F1
#
_cell.length_a   1.000
_cell.length_b   1.000
_cell.length_c   1.000
_cell.angle_alpha   90.00
_cell.angle_beta   90.00
_cell.angle_gamma   90.00
#
_symmetry.space_group_name_H-M   'P 1'
#
loop_
_entity.id
_entity.type
_entity.pdbx_description
1 polymer ?
#
loop_
_entity_poly.entity_id
_entity_poly.type
_entity_poly.pdbx_seq_one_letter_code
_entity_poly.pdbx_strand_id
1 'polypeptide(L)'
;MAIVLSEDDRTELAARAKRPDRRRAERARIVLACADGMSNMGAARSLGVAVKTVAKWRRRFAAEGMAGLDDACRIGRPKADLVLDDAERAQLTRWARRAKTAQFLALRSKIVLRCAEGGTNRQAAADLGIDESTVERWRARFIAHRLDGLRDEPRPGRPPSIQPDQIEEVIVATLQTSPGLDTHWTRAAMARRTGLSESTIGRIWKRFDLKPHLRNELRDALSGPGDARSAPDPAAAGPPGDGVRP
;
A
#
# COMPACT_ATOMS: atom_id res chain seq x y z
N MET A 1 -45.62 24.26 -20.53
CA MET A 1 -45.22 25.38 -21.41
C MET A 1 -44.77 24.84 -22.75
N ALA A 2 -45.44 25.22 -23.84
CA ALA A 2 -45.01 24.85 -25.19
C ALA A 2 -43.62 25.43 -25.48
N ILE A 3 -42.72 24.65 -26.07
CA ILE A 3 -41.43 25.15 -26.53
C ILE A 3 -41.67 25.69 -27.94
N VAL A 4 -41.42 26.98 -28.15
CA VAL A 4 -41.37 27.57 -29.48
C VAL A 4 -39.90 27.61 -29.88
N LEU A 5 -39.54 26.95 -30.98
CA LEU A 5 -38.18 26.93 -31.51
C LEU A 5 -38.03 27.96 -32.62
N SER A 6 -36.91 28.70 -32.62
CA SER A 6 -36.48 29.43 -33.82
C SER A 6 -36.10 28.47 -34.94
N GLU A 7 -36.07 28.94 -36.19
CA GLU A 7 -35.62 28.12 -37.33
C GLU A 7 -34.16 27.67 -37.17
N ASP A 8 -33.31 28.55 -36.62
CA ASP A 8 -31.91 28.25 -36.32
C ASP A 8 -31.79 27.16 -35.23
N ASP A 9 -32.55 27.26 -34.13
CA ASP A 9 -32.56 26.26 -33.07
C ASP A 9 -33.06 24.91 -33.58
N ARG A 10 -34.11 24.91 -34.41
CA ARG A 10 -34.66 23.68 -35.00
C ARG A 10 -33.63 23.02 -35.92
N THR A 11 -32.90 23.81 -36.71
CA THR A 11 -31.85 23.32 -37.62
C THR A 11 -30.69 22.71 -36.83
N GLU A 12 -30.20 23.40 -35.80
CA GLU A 12 -29.10 22.92 -34.96
C GLU A 12 -29.51 21.67 -34.15
N LEU A 13 -30.74 21.62 -33.61
CA LEU A 13 -31.26 20.42 -32.93
C LEU A 13 -31.36 19.22 -33.87
N ALA A 14 -31.82 19.43 -35.12
CA ALA A 14 -31.88 18.37 -36.13
C ALA A 14 -30.49 17.85 -36.48
N ALA A 15 -29.49 18.73 -36.56
CA ALA A 15 -28.09 18.34 -36.76
C ALA A 15 -27.56 17.53 -35.57
N ARG A 16 -27.78 17.99 -34.32
CA ARG A 16 -27.35 17.28 -33.09
C ARG A 16 -28.00 15.90 -32.95
N ALA A 17 -29.27 15.75 -33.35
CA ALA A 17 -30.01 14.48 -33.29
C ALA A 17 -29.42 13.37 -34.19
N LYS A 18 -28.62 13.73 -35.20
CA LYS A 18 -27.94 12.81 -36.13
C LYS A 18 -26.49 12.48 -35.74
N ARG A 19 -25.93 13.14 -34.73
CA ARG A 19 -24.54 12.93 -34.30
C ARG A 19 -24.37 11.57 -33.59
N PRO A 20 -23.16 10.97 -33.62
CA PRO A 20 -22.88 9.69 -32.98
C PRO A 20 -22.92 9.75 -31.43
N ASP A 21 -22.84 10.94 -30.83
CA ASP A 21 -23.01 11.10 -29.38
C ASP A 21 -24.46 10.84 -28.97
N ARG A 22 -24.72 9.60 -28.52
CA ARG A 22 -26.04 9.12 -28.10
C ARG A 22 -26.71 10.04 -27.07
N ARG A 23 -25.96 10.63 -26.14
CA ARG A 23 -26.55 11.45 -25.07
C ARG A 23 -26.97 12.83 -25.57
N ARG A 24 -26.13 13.48 -26.37
CA ARG A 24 -26.47 14.78 -26.99
C ARG A 24 -27.60 14.62 -28.01
N ALA A 25 -27.56 13.56 -28.81
CA ALA A 25 -28.59 13.26 -29.78
C ALA A 25 -29.95 12.96 -29.12
N GLU A 26 -29.96 12.21 -28.01
CA GLU A 26 -31.19 11.94 -27.22
C GLU A 26 -31.82 13.24 -26.69
N ARG A 27 -31.02 14.16 -26.14
CA ARG A 27 -31.50 15.46 -25.64
C ARG A 27 -32.12 16.31 -26.75
N ALA A 28 -31.47 16.34 -27.92
CA ALA A 28 -31.98 17.09 -29.07
C ALA A 28 -33.33 16.52 -29.56
N ARG A 29 -33.45 15.19 -29.66
CA ARG A 29 -34.71 14.52 -30.02
C ARG A 29 -35.82 14.80 -29.01
N ILE A 30 -35.50 14.84 -27.71
CA ILE A 30 -36.45 15.20 -26.66
C ILE A 30 -37.04 16.60 -26.89
N VAL A 31 -36.19 17.59 -27.22
CA VAL A 31 -36.65 18.97 -27.44
C VAL A 31 -37.46 19.09 -28.72
N LEU A 32 -37.02 18.47 -29.82
CA LEU A 32 -37.76 18.43 -31.08
C LEU A 32 -39.16 17.82 -30.88
N ALA A 33 -39.26 16.66 -30.24
CA ALA A 33 -40.53 16.01 -29.94
C ALA A 33 -41.46 16.91 -29.10
N CYS A 34 -40.92 17.63 -28.11
CA CYS A 34 -41.71 18.56 -27.30
C CYS A 34 -42.15 19.81 -28.09
N ALA A 35 -41.33 20.28 -29.03
CA ALA A 35 -41.65 21.42 -29.89
C ALA A 35 -42.67 21.07 -30.98
N ASP A 36 -42.68 19.81 -31.44
CA ASP A 36 -43.67 19.27 -32.37
C ASP A 36 -45.00 18.92 -31.68
N GLY A 37 -45.19 19.36 -30.44
CA GLY A 37 -46.46 19.28 -29.70
C GLY A 37 -46.65 18.01 -28.86
N MET A 38 -45.67 17.11 -28.79
CA MET A 38 -45.81 15.91 -27.97
C MET A 38 -45.84 16.24 -26.47
N SER A 39 -46.70 15.56 -25.72
CA SER A 39 -46.68 15.60 -24.26
C SER A 39 -45.41 14.92 -23.73
N ASN A 40 -44.98 15.26 -22.51
CA ASN A 40 -43.78 14.64 -21.91
C ASN A 40 -43.86 13.10 -21.88
N MET A 41 -45.07 12.56 -21.68
CA MET A 41 -45.33 11.13 -21.68
C MET A 41 -45.24 10.55 -23.11
N GLY A 42 -45.81 11.25 -24.10
CA GLY A 42 -45.74 10.85 -25.51
C GLY A 42 -44.30 10.82 -26.03
N ALA A 43 -43.53 11.87 -25.78
CA ALA A 43 -42.12 11.94 -26.14
C ALA A 43 -41.29 10.85 -25.44
N ALA A 44 -41.55 10.59 -24.15
CA ALA A 44 -40.87 9.54 -23.40
C ALA A 44 -41.10 8.15 -24.00
N ARG A 45 -42.36 7.83 -24.35
CA ARG A 45 -42.72 6.56 -24.98
C ARG A 45 -42.08 6.41 -26.36
N SER A 46 -42.13 7.44 -27.18
CA SER A 46 -41.57 7.42 -28.54
C SER A 46 -40.05 7.26 -28.54
N LEU A 47 -39.35 7.87 -27.59
CA LEU A 47 -37.88 7.87 -27.52
C LEU A 47 -37.30 6.77 -26.61
N GLY A 48 -38.13 6.02 -25.90
CA GLY A 48 -37.68 4.97 -24.98
C GLY A 48 -36.94 5.50 -23.74
N VAL A 49 -37.30 6.68 -23.26
CA VAL A 49 -36.66 7.34 -22.10
C VAL A 49 -37.66 7.57 -20.95
N ALA A 50 -37.16 7.78 -19.74
CA ALA A 50 -38.03 8.08 -18.59
C ALA A 50 -38.69 9.47 -18.71
N VAL A 51 -39.96 9.59 -18.29
CA VAL A 51 -40.71 10.87 -18.30
C VAL A 51 -39.98 11.98 -17.55
N LYS A 52 -39.32 11.66 -16.42
CA LYS A 52 -38.50 12.61 -15.65
C LYS A 52 -37.32 13.17 -16.45
N THR A 53 -36.76 12.40 -17.38
CA THR A 53 -35.67 12.82 -18.26
C THR A 53 -36.18 13.82 -19.29
N VAL A 54 -37.33 13.56 -19.91
CA VAL A 54 -38.00 14.49 -20.83
C VAL A 54 -38.33 15.80 -20.13
N ALA A 55 -38.97 15.72 -18.96
CA ALA A 55 -39.36 16.90 -18.18
C ALA A 55 -38.13 17.74 -17.78
N LYS A 56 -37.02 17.11 -17.41
CA LYS A 56 -35.76 17.78 -17.09
C LYS A 56 -35.24 18.58 -18.29
N TRP A 57 -35.06 17.93 -19.43
CA TRP A 57 -34.44 18.59 -20.60
C TRP A 57 -35.36 19.62 -21.25
N ARG A 58 -36.67 19.38 -21.27
CA ARG A 58 -37.66 20.40 -21.67
C ARG A 58 -37.56 21.67 -20.81
N ARG A 59 -37.46 21.51 -19.48
CA ARG A 59 -37.31 22.63 -18.55
C ARG A 59 -35.99 23.37 -18.75
N ARG A 60 -34.87 22.66 -18.88
CA ARG A 60 -33.56 23.27 -19.09
C ARG A 60 -33.47 24.02 -20.42
N PHE A 61 -34.00 23.45 -21.50
CA PHE A 61 -34.06 24.13 -22.78
C PHE A 61 -34.91 25.41 -22.70
N ALA A 62 -36.07 25.37 -22.03
CA ALA A 62 -36.90 26.55 -21.87
C ALA A 62 -36.23 27.67 -21.03
N ALA A 63 -35.29 27.31 -20.14
CA ALA A 63 -34.58 28.27 -19.29
C ALA A 63 -33.28 28.80 -19.90
N GLU A 64 -32.53 27.94 -20.61
CA GLU A 64 -31.14 28.19 -21.02
C GLU A 64 -30.94 28.04 -22.55
N GLY A 65 -32.01 27.78 -23.32
CA GLY A 65 -31.94 27.52 -24.76
C GLY A 65 -31.04 26.34 -25.12
N MET A 66 -30.30 26.47 -26.23
CA MET A 66 -29.36 25.45 -26.70
C MET A 66 -28.25 25.13 -25.69
N ALA A 67 -27.77 26.12 -24.93
CA ALA A 67 -26.76 25.93 -23.90
C ALA A 67 -27.25 24.99 -22.77
N GLY A 68 -28.56 24.99 -22.50
CA GLY A 68 -29.19 24.12 -21.51
C GLY A 68 -29.16 22.63 -21.83
N LEU A 69 -28.88 22.25 -23.09
CA LEU A 69 -28.77 20.85 -23.51
C LEU A 69 -27.36 20.30 -23.38
N ASP A 70 -26.38 21.16 -23.22
CA ASP A 70 -25.02 20.75 -22.95
C ASP A 70 -24.87 20.30 -21.49
N ASP A 71 -23.88 19.43 -21.26
CA ASP A 71 -23.51 19.08 -19.90
C ASP A 71 -22.98 20.34 -19.22
N ALA A 72 -23.78 20.95 -18.33
CA ALA A 72 -23.23 21.86 -17.35
C ALA A 72 -22.12 21.13 -16.62
N CYS A 73 -20.97 21.80 -16.45
CA CYS A 73 -19.85 21.25 -15.70
C CYS A 73 -20.41 20.61 -14.43
N ARG A 74 -20.29 19.28 -14.32
CA ARG A 74 -20.88 18.56 -13.19
C ARG A 74 -20.28 19.17 -11.93
N ILE A 75 -21.12 19.64 -11.01
CA ILE A 75 -20.69 20.06 -9.69
C ILE A 75 -20.20 18.79 -8.97
N GLY A 76 -18.92 18.55 -9.18
CA GLY A 76 -18.06 17.56 -8.56
C GLY A 76 -16.66 18.12 -8.76
N ARG A 77 -15.82 18.07 -7.72
CA ARG A 77 -14.47 18.62 -7.72
C ARG A 77 -13.80 18.34 -9.08
N PRO A 78 -13.43 19.37 -9.86
CA PRO A 78 -12.69 19.18 -11.11
C PRO A 78 -11.50 18.28 -10.81
N LYS A 79 -11.47 17.09 -11.42
CA LYS A 79 -10.38 16.13 -11.18
C LYS A 79 -9.19 16.62 -11.99
N ALA A 80 -8.14 17.08 -11.31
CA ALA A 80 -6.93 17.63 -11.90
C ALA A 80 -6.48 16.81 -13.12
N ASP A 81 -6.22 17.51 -14.22
CA ASP A 81 -5.73 16.88 -15.45
C ASP A 81 -4.44 16.13 -15.17
N LEU A 82 -4.41 14.86 -15.55
CA LEU A 82 -3.23 14.01 -15.42
C LEU A 82 -2.51 14.07 -16.76
N VAL A 83 -1.57 15.01 -16.88
CA VAL A 83 -0.65 15.10 -18.01
C VAL A 83 0.63 14.34 -17.66
N LEU A 84 1.05 13.46 -18.57
CA LEU A 84 2.29 12.70 -18.50
C LEU A 84 3.33 13.34 -19.41
N ASP A 85 4.57 13.43 -18.95
CA ASP A 85 5.70 13.65 -19.84
C ASP A 85 6.06 12.36 -20.60
N ASP A 86 6.94 12.48 -21.60
CA ASP A 86 7.34 11.34 -22.43
C ASP A 86 8.14 10.29 -21.66
N ALA A 87 8.94 10.70 -20.67
CA ALA A 87 9.76 9.80 -19.87
C ALA A 87 8.89 8.94 -18.93
N GLU A 88 7.90 9.56 -18.29
CA GLU A 88 6.91 8.92 -17.45
C GLU A 88 6.02 7.99 -18.27
N ARG A 89 5.55 8.44 -19.44
CA ARG A 89 4.76 7.60 -20.34
C ARG A 89 5.56 6.36 -20.76
N ALA A 90 6.83 6.52 -21.11
CA ALA A 90 7.71 5.40 -21.44
C ALA A 90 7.91 4.46 -20.24
N GLN A 91 8.13 5.00 -19.04
CA GLN A 91 8.36 4.23 -17.84
C GLN A 91 7.11 3.44 -17.41
N LEU A 92 5.94 4.08 -17.43
CA LEU A 92 4.64 3.46 -17.13
C LEU A 92 4.31 2.37 -18.14
N THR A 93 4.58 2.61 -19.43
CA THR A 93 4.38 1.60 -20.48
C THR A 93 5.26 0.37 -20.26
N ARG A 94 6.52 0.59 -19.85
CA ARG A 94 7.44 -0.50 -19.50
C ARG A 94 6.93 -1.31 -18.30
N TRP A 95 6.44 -0.65 -17.26
CA TRP A 95 5.88 -1.32 -16.09
C TRP A 95 4.58 -2.07 -16.40
N ALA A 96 3.71 -1.49 -17.23
CA ALA A 96 2.44 -2.11 -17.64
C ALA A 96 2.62 -3.43 -18.41
N ARG A 97 3.77 -3.62 -19.08
CA ARG A 97 4.12 -4.82 -19.85
C ARG A 97 4.80 -5.93 -19.04
N ARG A 98 5.22 -5.67 -17.79
CA ARG A 98 6.06 -6.60 -17.00
C ARG A 98 5.23 -7.73 -16.33
N ALA A 99 5.82 -8.92 -16.19
CA ALA A 99 5.14 -10.16 -15.77
C ALA A 99 4.95 -10.34 -14.24
N LYS A 100 4.29 -11.45 -13.87
CA LYS A 100 3.74 -11.92 -12.57
C LYS A 100 4.26 -11.31 -11.26
N THR A 101 5.57 -11.16 -11.05
CA THR A 101 6.15 -10.61 -9.81
C THR A 101 5.87 -9.11 -9.61
N ALA A 102 5.50 -8.38 -10.66
CA ALA A 102 5.17 -6.95 -10.61
C ALA A 102 3.69 -6.65 -10.94
N GLN A 103 2.79 -7.63 -10.79
CA GLN A 103 1.39 -7.51 -11.25
C GLN A 103 0.68 -6.25 -10.71
N PHE A 104 0.89 -5.91 -9.44
CA PHE A 104 0.30 -4.69 -8.86
C PHE A 104 0.86 -3.42 -9.48
N LEU A 105 2.17 -3.33 -9.68
CA LEU A 105 2.79 -2.17 -10.32
C LEU A 105 2.33 -2.04 -11.78
N ALA A 106 2.17 -3.15 -12.49
CA ALA A 106 1.63 -3.17 -13.84
C ALA A 106 0.18 -2.65 -13.89
N LEU A 107 -0.69 -3.11 -12.98
CA LEU A 107 -2.07 -2.62 -12.88
C LEU A 107 -2.12 -1.12 -12.58
N ARG A 108 -1.36 -0.66 -11.59
CA ARG A 108 -1.24 0.76 -11.23
C ARG A 108 -0.79 1.61 -12.40
N SER A 109 0.17 1.12 -13.17
CA SER A 109 0.66 1.81 -14.37
C SER A 109 -0.42 1.90 -15.46
N LYS A 110 -1.18 0.82 -15.69
CA LYS A 110 -2.32 0.82 -16.64
C LYS A 110 -3.41 1.81 -16.24
N ILE A 111 -3.69 1.93 -14.94
CA ILE A 111 -4.64 2.92 -14.41
C ILE A 111 -4.20 4.34 -14.79
N VAL A 112 -2.94 4.69 -14.54
CA VAL A 112 -2.41 6.02 -14.84
C VAL A 112 -2.42 6.29 -16.35
N LEU A 113 -2.00 5.33 -17.17
CA LEU A 113 -2.04 5.45 -18.63
C LEU A 113 -3.46 5.68 -19.16
N ARG A 114 -4.46 4.89 -18.73
CA ARG A 114 -5.87 5.13 -19.13
C ARG A 114 -6.37 6.49 -18.66
N CYS A 115 -6.00 6.94 -17.45
CA CYS A 115 -6.39 8.26 -16.97
C CYS A 115 -5.75 9.39 -17.79
N ALA A 116 -4.52 9.19 -18.28
CA ALA A 116 -3.78 10.17 -19.09
C ALA A 116 -4.30 10.30 -20.54
N GLU A 117 -4.97 9.26 -21.06
CA GLU A 117 -5.68 9.31 -22.35
C GLU A 117 -6.99 10.12 -22.28
N GLY A 118 -7.38 10.55 -21.08
CA GLY A 118 -8.59 11.30 -20.81
C GLY A 118 -9.78 10.42 -20.46
N GLY A 119 -10.90 11.08 -20.16
CA GLY A 119 -12.13 10.43 -19.69
C GLY A 119 -12.25 10.40 -18.16
N THR A 120 -13.31 9.75 -17.69
CA THR A 120 -13.67 9.69 -16.27
C THR A 120 -13.05 8.46 -15.59
N ASN A 121 -12.80 8.54 -14.28
CA ASN A 121 -12.35 7.38 -13.50
C ASN A 121 -13.27 6.17 -13.68
N ARG A 122 -14.58 6.40 -13.83
CA ARG A 122 -15.57 5.36 -14.12
C ARG A 122 -15.33 4.64 -15.45
N GLN A 123 -14.96 5.38 -16.50
CA GLN A 123 -14.61 4.77 -17.79
C GLN A 123 -13.32 3.95 -17.66
N ALA A 124 -12.28 4.52 -17.04
CA ALA A 124 -11.04 3.79 -16.79
C ALA A 124 -11.24 2.52 -15.95
N ALA A 125 -12.13 2.59 -14.95
CA ALA A 125 -12.52 1.45 -14.12
C ALA A 125 -13.22 0.35 -14.94
N ALA A 126 -14.16 0.73 -15.80
CA ALA A 126 -14.86 -0.19 -16.69
C ALA A 126 -13.91 -0.87 -17.68
N ASP A 127 -13.00 -0.12 -18.30
CA ASP A 127 -12.07 -0.64 -19.30
C ASP A 127 -11.04 -1.60 -18.69
N LEU A 128 -10.66 -1.38 -17.44
CA LEU A 128 -9.68 -2.20 -16.71
C LEU A 128 -10.34 -3.31 -15.88
N GLY A 129 -11.68 -3.35 -15.78
CA GLY A 129 -12.41 -4.33 -14.97
C GLY A 129 -12.14 -4.22 -13.47
N ILE A 130 -11.95 -3.01 -12.94
CA ILE A 130 -11.65 -2.76 -11.52
C ILE A 130 -12.64 -1.76 -10.90
N ASP A 131 -12.54 -1.59 -9.59
CA ASP A 131 -13.38 -0.66 -8.85
C ASP A 131 -12.98 0.83 -9.07
N GLU A 132 -13.97 1.73 -9.13
CA GLU A 132 -13.76 3.18 -9.36
C GLU A 132 -12.91 3.81 -8.24
N SER A 133 -13.05 3.36 -6.99
CA SER A 133 -12.27 3.88 -5.85
C SER A 133 -10.79 3.47 -5.94
N THR A 134 -10.49 2.34 -6.59
CA THR A 134 -9.10 1.93 -6.87
C THR A 134 -8.45 2.84 -7.89
N VAL A 135 -9.16 3.20 -8.96
CA VAL A 135 -8.68 4.19 -9.95
C VAL A 135 -8.43 5.53 -9.29
N GLU A 136 -9.36 6.00 -8.46
CA GLU A 136 -9.24 7.26 -7.74
C GLU A 136 -8.03 7.30 -6.83
N ARG A 137 -7.80 6.25 -6.04
CA ARG A 137 -6.64 6.14 -5.15
C ARG A 137 -5.32 6.25 -5.91
N TRP A 138 -5.15 5.48 -6.98
CA TRP A 138 -3.88 5.46 -7.71
C TRP A 138 -3.66 6.70 -8.56
N ARG A 139 -4.72 7.26 -9.14
CA ARG A 139 -4.66 8.57 -9.80
C ARG A 139 -4.23 9.66 -8.82
N ALA A 140 -4.81 9.70 -7.62
CA ALA A 140 -4.45 10.67 -6.59
C ALA A 140 -2.99 10.51 -6.13
N ARG A 141 -2.54 9.28 -5.88
CA ARG A 141 -1.14 9.01 -5.52
C ARG A 141 -0.15 9.42 -6.61
N PHE A 142 -0.48 9.17 -7.88
CA PHE A 142 0.37 9.61 -8.99
C PHE A 142 0.42 11.13 -9.11
N ILE A 143 -0.70 11.83 -8.93
CA ILE A 143 -0.71 13.30 -8.96
C ILE A 143 0.19 13.88 -7.85
N ALA A 144 0.16 13.28 -6.65
CA ALA A 144 0.94 13.74 -5.50
C ALA A 144 2.43 13.37 -5.57
N HIS A 145 2.76 12.17 -6.04
CA HIS A 145 4.10 11.59 -5.90
C HIS A 145 4.69 11.01 -7.21
N ARG A 146 4.04 11.28 -8.35
CA ARG A 146 4.42 10.79 -9.69
C ARG A 146 4.69 9.27 -9.67
N LEU A 147 5.78 8.84 -10.31
CA LEU A 147 6.17 7.43 -10.44
C LEU A 147 6.41 6.75 -9.08
N ASP A 148 6.93 7.47 -8.08
CA ASP A 148 7.18 6.92 -6.74
C ASP A 148 5.88 6.60 -6.00
N GLY A 149 4.80 7.35 -6.29
CA GLY A 149 3.46 7.09 -5.76
C GLY A 149 2.86 5.75 -6.16
N LEU A 150 3.42 5.05 -7.15
CA LEU A 150 2.92 3.76 -7.63
C LEU A 150 3.63 2.56 -7.00
N ARG A 151 4.75 2.79 -6.31
CA ARG A 151 5.48 1.74 -5.60
C ARG A 151 4.76 1.37 -4.30
N ASP A 152 5.00 0.15 -3.83
CA ASP A 152 4.57 -0.21 -2.48
C ASP A 152 5.43 0.55 -1.48
N GLU A 153 4.79 1.18 -0.51
CA GLU A 153 5.49 1.65 0.67
C GLU A 153 6.05 0.43 1.40
N PRO A 154 7.27 0.51 1.97
CA PRO A 154 7.78 -0.55 2.82
C PRO A 154 6.74 -0.77 3.91
N ARG A 155 6.03 -1.89 3.87
CA ARG A 155 5.01 -2.19 4.86
C ARG A 155 5.76 -2.53 6.14
N PRO A 156 5.76 -1.68 7.19
CA PRO A 156 6.36 -2.08 8.45
C PRO A 156 5.63 -3.37 8.87
N GLY A 157 6.39 -4.43 9.08
CA GLY A 157 5.84 -5.71 9.52
C GLY A 157 5.12 -5.53 10.85
N ARG A 158 4.40 -6.58 11.30
CA ARG A 158 3.86 -6.62 12.66
C ARG A 158 4.98 -6.23 13.64
N PRO A 159 4.79 -5.21 14.50
CA PRO A 159 5.78 -4.86 15.51
C PRO A 159 6.18 -6.10 16.29
N PRO A 160 7.48 -6.29 16.60
CA PRO A 160 7.92 -7.45 17.38
C PRO A 160 7.12 -7.51 18.68
N SER A 161 6.59 -8.69 18.99
CA SER A 161 5.74 -8.90 20.18
C SER A 161 6.52 -8.97 21.49
N ILE A 162 7.85 -8.88 21.43
CA ILE A 162 8.77 -8.99 22.56
C ILE A 162 9.48 -7.64 22.66
N GLN A 163 9.49 -7.06 23.85
CA GLN A 163 10.13 -5.77 24.07
C GLN A 163 11.66 -5.89 24.01
N PRO A 164 12.38 -4.85 23.56
CA PRO A 164 13.84 -4.84 23.54
C PRO A 164 14.47 -5.23 24.88
N ASP A 165 13.92 -4.71 25.99
CA ASP A 165 14.41 -4.96 27.35
C ASP A 165 14.35 -6.46 27.72
N GLN A 166 13.32 -7.17 27.26
CA GLN A 166 13.20 -8.62 27.49
C GLN A 166 14.20 -9.43 26.65
N ILE A 167 14.58 -8.92 25.47
CA ILE A 167 15.63 -9.52 24.65
C ILE A 167 16.99 -9.30 25.32
N GLU A 168 17.24 -8.08 25.80
CA GLU A 168 18.46 -7.74 26.53
C GLU A 168 18.61 -8.57 27.81
N GLU A 169 17.55 -8.72 28.61
CA GLU A 169 17.54 -9.57 29.80
C GLU A 169 17.98 -11.01 29.47
N VAL A 170 17.43 -11.59 28.39
CA VAL A 170 17.83 -12.93 27.93
C VAL A 170 19.29 -12.96 27.53
N ILE A 171 19.78 -11.99 26.77
CA ILE A 171 21.19 -11.93 26.33
C ILE A 171 22.11 -11.82 27.54
N VAL A 172 21.86 -10.86 28.43
CA VAL A 172 22.65 -10.60 29.63
C VAL A 172 22.67 -11.81 30.55
N ALA A 173 21.51 -12.40 30.86
CA ALA A 173 21.42 -13.62 31.66
C ALA A 173 22.17 -14.79 30.99
N THR A 174 22.07 -14.91 29.66
CA THR A 174 22.79 -15.90 28.85
C THR A 174 24.28 -15.61 28.70
N LEU A 175 24.82 -14.47 29.11
CA LEU A 175 26.26 -14.22 29.03
C LEU A 175 26.90 -14.17 30.41
N GLN A 176 26.23 -13.54 31.36
CA GLN A 176 26.82 -13.14 32.63
C GLN A 176 26.43 -14.03 33.81
N THR A 177 25.48 -14.96 33.63
CA THR A 177 25.02 -15.83 34.71
C THR A 177 25.03 -17.31 34.31
N SER A 178 25.01 -18.20 35.31
CA SER A 178 24.85 -19.65 35.13
C SER A 178 23.57 -20.15 35.82
N PRO A 179 22.93 -21.20 35.30
CA PRO A 179 21.71 -21.77 35.88
C PRO A 179 22.01 -22.63 37.12
N GLY A 180 22.33 -22.01 38.24
CA GLY A 180 22.51 -22.70 39.52
C GLY A 180 23.49 -23.87 39.43
N LEU A 181 22.98 -25.10 39.56
CA LEU A 181 23.74 -26.36 39.53
C LEU A 181 24.11 -26.85 38.13
N ASP A 182 23.50 -26.30 37.08
CA ASP A 182 23.74 -26.71 35.69
C ASP A 182 24.91 -25.91 35.09
N THR A 183 25.76 -26.59 34.32
CA THR A 183 26.93 -25.96 33.67
C THR A 183 26.54 -24.96 32.57
N HIS A 184 25.35 -25.10 31.96
CA HIS A 184 24.91 -24.24 30.87
C HIS A 184 23.39 -24.02 30.87
N TRP A 185 22.96 -22.87 30.33
CA TRP A 185 21.54 -22.57 30.19
C TRP A 185 20.87 -23.48 29.16
N THR A 186 19.83 -24.19 29.62
CA THR A 186 18.84 -24.82 28.75
C THR A 186 17.75 -23.82 28.39
N ARG A 187 17.06 -24.03 27.25
CA ARG A 187 15.94 -23.16 26.84
C ARG A 187 14.84 -23.12 27.89
N ALA A 188 14.53 -24.27 28.48
CA ALA A 188 13.56 -24.42 29.56
C ALA A 188 13.95 -23.63 30.82
N ALA A 189 15.21 -23.69 31.24
CA ALA A 189 15.68 -22.92 32.39
C ALA A 189 15.61 -21.40 32.16
N MET A 190 16.01 -20.95 30.98
CA MET A 190 15.94 -19.53 30.62
C MET A 190 14.49 -19.04 30.50
N ALA A 191 13.62 -19.86 29.91
CA ALA A 191 12.19 -19.57 29.81
C ALA A 191 11.52 -19.40 31.18
N ARG A 192 11.83 -20.30 32.14
CA ARG A 192 11.36 -20.18 33.53
C ARG A 192 11.84 -18.89 34.20
N ARG A 193 13.06 -18.45 33.89
CA ARG A 193 13.64 -17.23 34.47
C ARG A 193 12.98 -15.97 33.94
N THR A 194 12.85 -15.84 32.61
CA THR A 194 12.44 -14.58 31.97
C THR A 194 10.95 -14.52 31.65
N GLY A 195 10.18 -15.59 31.93
CA GLY A 195 8.75 -15.68 31.61
C GLY A 195 8.43 -15.78 30.11
N LEU A 196 9.45 -15.95 29.26
CA LEU A 196 9.28 -16.11 27.81
C LEU A 196 9.14 -17.58 27.43
N SER A 197 8.50 -17.87 26.30
CA SER A 197 8.41 -19.25 25.80
C SER A 197 9.77 -19.79 25.35
N GLU A 198 10.00 -21.09 25.49
CA GLU A 198 11.26 -21.74 25.06
C GLU A 198 11.57 -21.50 23.57
N SER A 199 10.54 -21.46 22.72
CA SER A 199 10.68 -21.14 21.30
C SER A 199 11.13 -19.69 21.06
N THR A 200 10.77 -18.78 21.95
CA THR A 200 11.23 -17.38 21.93
C THR A 200 12.69 -17.29 22.34
N ILE A 201 13.07 -17.95 23.43
CA ILE A 201 14.48 -18.06 23.84
C ILE A 201 15.34 -18.65 22.72
N GLY A 202 14.90 -19.75 22.10
CA GLY A 202 15.63 -20.38 21.00
C GLY A 202 15.79 -19.46 19.78
N ARG A 203 14.80 -18.64 19.46
CA ARG A 203 14.89 -17.64 18.38
C ARG A 203 15.86 -16.51 18.74
N ILE A 204 15.84 -16.03 19.98
CA ILE A 204 16.78 -15.01 20.47
C ILE A 204 18.21 -15.55 20.38
N TRP A 205 18.49 -16.73 20.95
CA TRP A 205 19.82 -17.32 20.89
C TRP A 205 20.31 -17.53 19.46
N LYS A 206 19.47 -18.04 18.55
CA LYS A 206 19.82 -18.19 17.14
C LYS A 206 20.09 -16.84 16.45
N ARG A 207 19.33 -15.80 16.80
CA ARG A 207 19.45 -14.46 16.20
C ARG A 207 20.76 -13.76 16.59
N PHE A 208 21.24 -13.99 17.81
CA PHE A 208 22.47 -13.40 18.35
C PHE A 208 23.64 -14.40 18.40
N ASP A 209 23.52 -15.54 17.71
CA ASP A 209 24.49 -16.66 17.70
C ASP A 209 24.98 -17.10 19.10
N LEU A 210 24.11 -17.03 20.10
CA LEU A 210 24.42 -17.46 21.47
C LEU A 210 24.38 -18.99 21.55
N LYS A 211 25.49 -19.58 22.03
CA LYS A 211 25.65 -21.03 22.23
C LYS A 211 25.94 -21.32 23.71
N PRO A 212 24.91 -21.40 24.57
CA PRO A 212 25.11 -21.51 26.02
C PRO A 212 25.94 -22.72 26.47
N HIS A 213 25.93 -23.81 25.70
CA HIS A 213 26.67 -25.04 25.96
C HIS A 213 28.16 -24.95 25.57
N LEU A 214 28.56 -23.98 24.73
CA LEU A 214 29.96 -23.74 24.35
C LEU A 214 30.63 -22.65 25.19
N ARG A 215 29.97 -22.22 26.27
CA ARG A 215 30.42 -21.06 27.05
C ARG A 215 31.70 -21.32 27.85
N ASN A 216 32.00 -22.58 28.18
CA ASN A 216 33.25 -22.93 28.85
C ASN A 216 34.45 -22.74 27.90
N GLU A 217 34.33 -23.14 26.64
CA GLU A 217 35.40 -23.02 25.64
C GLU A 217 35.79 -21.56 25.35
N LEU A 218 34.80 -20.66 25.34
CA LEU A 218 35.03 -19.23 25.06
C LEU A 218 35.64 -18.47 26.24
N ARG A 219 35.34 -18.89 27.49
CA ARG A 219 35.94 -18.28 28.70
C ARG A 219 37.39 -18.72 28.87
N ASP A 220 37.71 -19.96 28.53
CA ASP A 220 39.07 -20.50 28.56
C ASP A 220 39.93 -19.90 27.43
N ALA A 221 39.36 -19.61 26.25
CA ALA A 221 40.08 -18.98 25.15
C ALA A 221 40.43 -17.49 25.37
N LEU A 222 39.66 -16.77 26.20
CA LEU A 222 39.94 -15.37 26.58
C LEU A 222 40.79 -15.26 27.85
N SER A 223 40.96 -16.37 28.58
CA SER A 223 41.96 -16.52 29.63
C SER A 223 43.22 -17.10 28.99
N GLY A 224 43.97 -16.28 28.24
CA GLY A 224 45.26 -16.70 27.69
C GLY A 224 46.19 -17.27 28.78
N PRO A 225 47.18 -18.12 28.44
CA PRO A 225 48.02 -18.79 29.41
C PRO A 225 48.76 -17.74 30.24
N GLY A 226 48.31 -17.53 31.48
CA GLY A 226 48.98 -16.67 32.43
C GLY A 226 50.35 -17.26 32.73
N ASP A 227 51.39 -16.53 32.32
CA ASP A 227 52.78 -16.74 32.71
C ASP A 227 52.90 -17.03 34.21
N ALA A 228 53.52 -18.15 34.56
CA ALA A 228 54.17 -18.36 35.85
C ALA A 228 55.50 -19.09 35.63
N ARG A 229 56.53 -18.34 35.23
CA ARG A 229 57.93 -18.75 35.41
C ARG A 229 58.37 -18.38 36.83
N SER A 230 58.82 -19.40 37.58
CA SER A 230 59.97 -19.49 38.50
C SER A 230 60.28 -18.32 39.46
N ALA A 231 60.67 -18.44 40.73
CA ALA A 231 61.08 -19.50 41.67
C ALA A 231 61.32 -18.77 43.03
N PRO A 232 62.24 -19.24 43.91
CA PRO A 232 62.11 -20.24 44.97
C PRO A 232 61.79 -19.64 46.35
N ASP A 233 61.47 -20.50 47.32
CA ASP A 233 61.16 -20.15 48.71
C ASP A 233 62.43 -20.23 49.60
N PRO A 234 62.87 -19.13 50.26
CA PRO A 234 63.92 -19.18 51.27
C PRO A 234 63.36 -18.99 52.69
N ALA A 235 63.80 -19.90 53.58
CA ALA A 235 63.83 -19.82 55.04
C ALA A 235 62.62 -20.35 55.84
N ALA A 236 62.72 -21.62 56.25
CA ALA A 236 62.54 -21.99 57.64
C ALA A 236 63.58 -23.03 58.04
N ALA A 237 64.50 -22.61 58.91
CA ALA A 237 65.60 -23.39 59.46
C ALA A 237 65.10 -24.50 60.41
N GLY A 238 65.77 -25.66 60.39
CA GLY A 238 65.77 -26.61 61.52
C GLY A 238 66.48 -26.00 62.76
N PRO A 239 66.57 -26.70 63.91
CA PRO A 239 67.27 -27.99 64.00
C PRO A 239 66.73 -28.89 65.16
N PRO A 240 67.50 -29.82 65.76
CA PRO A 240 68.26 -30.94 65.20
C PRO A 240 67.75 -32.29 65.75
N GLY A 241 68.22 -33.39 65.18
CA GLY A 241 68.07 -34.73 65.76
C GLY A 241 69.13 -35.04 66.82
N ASP A 242 68.72 -35.79 67.84
CA ASP A 242 69.49 -36.73 68.66
C ASP A 242 68.70 -38.06 68.55
N GLY A 243 69.23 -39.27 68.35
CA GLY A 243 70.52 -39.85 68.66
C GLY A 243 70.30 -41.11 69.52
N VAL A 244 70.67 -42.30 69.01
CA VAL A 244 71.03 -43.55 69.75
C VAL A 244 69.85 -44.37 70.34
N ARG A 245 69.47 -45.55 69.77
CA ARG A 245 69.91 -46.98 70.02
C ARG A 245 69.49 -47.56 71.39
N PRO A 246 69.43 -48.89 71.62
CA PRO A 246 70.01 -50.03 70.88
C PRO A 246 69.06 -50.82 69.96
#